data_AF-A0A401G7V5-F1
#
_entry.id   AF-A0A401G7V5-F1
#
_cell.length_a   1.000
_cell.length_b   1.000
_cell.length_c   1.000
_cell.angle_alpha   90.00
_cell.angle_beta   90.00
_cell.angle_gamma   90.00
#
_symmetry.space_group_name_H-M   'P 1'
#
loop_
_entity.id
_entity.type
_entity.pdbx_description
1 polymer ?
#
loop_
_entity_poly.entity_id
_entity_poly.type
_entity_poly.pdbx_seq_one_letter_code
_entity_poly.pdbx_strand_id
1 'polypeptide(L)'
;MKLKALLGPRGASTLSGISYVLLVLVTAFFAALSCALLFSQAVRTSPHRSWEQNWNVVIIGAAYVVVFLVSLAFCLKRRLAVHRRLQRISKSYRTLRRSDVPESVYWFIQQEYTRACLITYESQPNHGFQDGWGKPDSAYSEIRFRTSLLDTVREIDTLAHTIIPRHPTLRPQARMLHHFRFILPLLTRDEDGLTPLHYYDSAIQLARHVSREPTEGEYVVGIEAAITIKRILDECRQEMMEGSSFELASSSSM
;
A
#
# COMPACT_ATOMS: atom_id res chain seq x y z
N MET A 1 -6.70 -15.68 -5.29
CA MET A 1 -6.40 -14.33 -5.81
C MET A 1 -5.51 -14.33 -7.07
N LYS A 2 -4.65 -15.34 -7.29
CA LYS A 2 -3.72 -15.42 -8.45
C LYS A 2 -4.34 -15.73 -9.83
N LEU A 3 -5.56 -16.30 -9.93
CA LEU A 3 -6.14 -16.66 -11.24
C LEU A 3 -6.76 -15.47 -12.02
N LYS A 4 -7.05 -14.36 -11.33
CA LYS A 4 -7.61 -13.13 -11.97
C LYS A 4 -6.56 -12.31 -12.72
N ALA A 5 -5.27 -12.54 -12.47
CA ALA A 5 -4.18 -11.78 -13.08
C ALA A 5 -3.78 -12.32 -14.48
N LEU A 6 -4.12 -13.57 -14.80
CA LEU A 6 -3.72 -14.23 -16.06
C LEU A 6 -4.77 -14.16 -17.17
N LEU A 7 -6.05 -13.94 -16.83
CA LEU A 7 -7.11 -13.73 -17.81
C LEU A 7 -7.55 -12.28 -17.77
N GLY A 8 -7.28 -11.53 -18.83
CA GLY A 8 -7.71 -10.14 -18.98
C GLY A 8 -9.24 -9.96 -18.74
N PRO A 9 -9.72 -8.72 -18.58
CA PRO A 9 -11.09 -8.41 -18.12
C PRO A 9 -12.20 -9.08 -18.95
N ARG A 10 -11.92 -9.39 -20.23
CA ARG A 10 -12.82 -10.14 -21.12
C ARG A 10 -12.93 -11.62 -20.74
N GLY A 11 -11.81 -12.27 -20.36
CA GLY A 11 -11.77 -13.70 -19.98
C GLY A 11 -12.42 -14.00 -18.63
N ALA A 12 -12.37 -13.08 -17.67
CA ALA A 12 -13.06 -13.24 -16.39
C ALA A 12 -14.59 -13.25 -16.54
N SER A 13 -15.13 -12.42 -17.45
CA SER A 13 -16.58 -12.37 -17.72
C SER A 13 -17.10 -13.64 -18.38
N THR A 14 -16.38 -14.20 -19.36
CA THR A 14 -16.76 -15.45 -20.04
C THR A 14 -16.67 -16.65 -19.11
N LEU A 15 -15.63 -16.73 -18.27
CA LEU A 15 -15.48 -17.78 -17.28
C LEU A 15 -16.60 -17.76 -16.23
N SER A 16 -17.02 -16.57 -15.79
CA SER A 16 -18.16 -16.42 -14.87
C SER A 16 -19.51 -16.81 -15.48
N GLY A 17 -19.68 -16.59 -16.78
CA GLY A 17 -20.89 -17.00 -17.51
C GLY A 17 -20.95 -18.52 -17.68
N ILE A 18 -19.84 -19.14 -18.08
CA ILE A 18 -19.73 -20.60 -18.24
C ILE A 18 -19.95 -21.31 -16.90
N SER A 19 -19.34 -20.84 -15.82
CA SER A 19 -19.51 -21.46 -14.49
C SER A 19 -20.95 -21.35 -13.98
N TYR A 20 -21.64 -20.24 -14.26
CA TYR A 20 -23.05 -20.08 -13.93
C TYR A 20 -23.94 -21.06 -14.69
N VAL A 21 -23.74 -21.20 -16.02
CA VAL A 21 -24.51 -22.14 -16.85
C VAL A 21 -24.27 -23.58 -16.41
N LEU A 22 -23.01 -23.95 -16.14
CA LEU A 22 -22.66 -25.27 -15.63
C LEU A 22 -23.36 -25.57 -14.31
N LEU A 23 -23.36 -24.63 -13.36
CA LEU A 23 -24.03 -24.80 -12.06
C LEU A 23 -25.54 -24.98 -12.24
N VAL A 24 -26.17 -24.19 -13.11
CA VAL A 24 -27.61 -24.35 -13.42
C VAL A 24 -27.90 -25.72 -14.03
N LEU A 25 -27.09 -26.20 -14.99
CA LEU A 25 -27.28 -27.52 -15.59
C LEU A 25 -27.11 -28.65 -14.58
N VAL A 26 -26.09 -28.59 -13.73
CA VAL A 26 -25.83 -29.59 -12.70
C VAL A 26 -26.98 -29.63 -11.69
N THR A 27 -27.44 -28.48 -11.19
CA THR A 27 -28.57 -28.41 -10.26
C THR A 27 -29.87 -28.91 -10.89
N ALA A 28 -30.15 -28.58 -12.15
CA ALA A 28 -31.32 -29.08 -12.87
C ALA A 28 -31.26 -30.61 -13.06
N PHE A 29 -30.09 -31.16 -13.38
CA PHE A 29 -29.89 -32.59 -13.51
C PHE A 29 -30.15 -33.35 -12.20
N PHE A 30 -29.56 -32.89 -11.09
CA PHE A 30 -29.81 -33.50 -9.78
C PHE A 30 -31.26 -33.39 -9.32
N ALA A 31 -31.94 -32.27 -9.62
CA ALA A 31 -33.36 -32.10 -9.33
C ALA A 31 -34.23 -33.08 -10.14
N ALA A 32 -33.93 -33.26 -11.44
CA ALA A 32 -34.62 -34.23 -12.29
C ALA A 32 -34.40 -35.67 -11.82
N LEU A 33 -33.17 -36.01 -11.43
CA LEU A 33 -32.83 -37.33 -10.90
C LEU A 33 -33.55 -37.60 -9.57
N SER A 34 -33.56 -36.63 -8.66
CA SER A 34 -34.28 -36.72 -7.38
C SER A 34 -35.79 -36.92 -7.60
N CYS A 35 -36.38 -36.18 -8.54
CA CYS A 35 -37.77 -36.30 -8.92
C CYS A 35 -38.10 -37.71 -9.45
N ALA A 36 -37.30 -38.25 -10.38
CA ALA A 36 -37.49 -39.59 -10.92
C ALA A 36 -37.37 -40.69 -9.85
N LEU A 37 -36.41 -40.53 -8.92
CA LEU A 37 -36.22 -41.49 -7.81
C LEU A 37 -37.39 -41.45 -6.83
N LEU A 38 -37.91 -40.27 -6.48
CA LEU A 38 -39.04 -40.13 -5.58
C LEU A 38 -40.34 -40.65 -6.19
N PHE A 39 -40.57 -40.42 -7.49
CA PHE A 39 -41.71 -41.04 -8.19
C PHE A 39 -41.57 -42.57 -8.23
N SER A 40 -40.37 -43.08 -8.53
CA SER A 40 -40.09 -44.52 -8.53
C SER A 40 -40.33 -45.15 -7.14
N GLN A 41 -39.93 -44.46 -6.07
CA GLN A 41 -40.19 -44.89 -4.69
C GLN A 41 -41.68 -44.84 -4.35
N ALA A 42 -42.37 -43.74 -4.65
CA ALA A 42 -43.79 -43.56 -4.36
C ALA A 42 -44.67 -44.61 -5.04
N VAL A 43 -44.32 -45.04 -6.25
CA VAL A 43 -45.02 -46.12 -6.97
C VAL A 43 -44.73 -47.48 -6.32
N ARG A 44 -43.51 -47.73 -5.85
CA ARG A 44 -43.12 -49.01 -5.23
C ARG A 44 -43.69 -49.19 -3.82
N THR A 45 -43.94 -48.12 -3.08
CA THR A 45 -44.48 -48.16 -1.71
C THR A 45 -46.01 -48.12 -1.66
N SER A 46 -46.69 -48.07 -2.81
CA SER A 46 -48.15 -48.06 -2.89
C SER A 46 -48.75 -49.46 -2.73
N PRO A 47 -49.85 -49.64 -1.96
CA PRO A 47 -50.49 -50.94 -1.72
C PRO A 47 -50.93 -51.70 -2.98
N HIS A 48 -51.28 -50.99 -4.06
CA HIS A 48 -51.76 -51.60 -5.31
C HIS A 48 -50.74 -51.56 -6.45
N ARG A 49 -49.51 -51.05 -6.19
CA ARG A 49 -48.44 -50.90 -7.19
C ARG A 49 -48.92 -50.24 -8.51
N SER A 50 -50.00 -49.47 -8.44
CA SER A 50 -50.66 -48.80 -9.55
C SER A 50 -50.37 -47.30 -9.49
N TRP A 51 -50.32 -46.68 -10.68
CA TRP A 51 -50.19 -45.23 -10.81
C TRP A 51 -51.52 -44.51 -10.56
N GLU A 52 -52.62 -45.18 -10.89
CA GLU A 52 -53.96 -44.68 -10.69
C GLU A 52 -54.34 -44.87 -9.21
N GLN A 53 -54.65 -43.76 -8.53
CA GLN A 53 -55.05 -43.64 -7.10
C GLN A 53 -53.92 -43.53 -6.05
N ASN A 54 -52.70 -43.13 -6.43
CA ASN A 54 -51.64 -42.90 -5.45
C ASN A 54 -51.51 -41.42 -5.03
N TRP A 55 -52.03 -41.07 -3.85
CA TRP A 55 -51.94 -39.72 -3.29
C TRP A 55 -50.50 -39.24 -3.04
N ASN A 56 -49.56 -40.15 -2.75
CA ASN A 56 -48.16 -39.76 -2.56
C ASN A 56 -47.54 -39.22 -3.86
N VAL A 57 -47.91 -39.79 -5.01
CA VAL A 57 -47.47 -39.31 -6.33
C VAL A 57 -48.03 -37.91 -6.60
N VAL A 58 -49.29 -37.66 -6.23
CA VAL A 58 -49.92 -36.34 -6.38
C VAL A 58 -49.23 -35.28 -5.50
N ILE A 59 -48.97 -35.59 -4.24
CA ILE A 59 -48.32 -34.65 -3.29
C ILE A 59 -46.88 -34.34 -3.74
N ILE A 60 -46.12 -35.37 -4.14
CA ILE A 60 -44.75 -35.20 -4.67
C ILE A 60 -44.79 -34.36 -5.94
N GLY A 61 -45.69 -34.66 -6.88
CA GLY A 61 -45.86 -33.88 -8.11
C GLY A 61 -46.18 -32.41 -7.83
N ALA A 62 -47.14 -32.14 -6.94
CA ALA A 62 -47.51 -30.78 -6.55
C ALA A 62 -46.34 -30.01 -5.91
N ALA A 63 -45.57 -30.65 -5.03
CA ALA A 63 -44.40 -30.03 -4.41
C ALA A 63 -43.33 -29.64 -5.45
N TYR A 64 -43.04 -30.51 -6.42
CA TYR A 64 -42.07 -30.21 -7.49
C TYR A 64 -42.56 -29.12 -8.44
N VAL A 65 -43.87 -29.04 -8.73
CA VAL A 65 -44.46 -27.94 -9.50
C VAL A 65 -44.24 -26.60 -8.79
N VAL A 66 -44.47 -26.54 -7.48
CA VAL A 66 -44.22 -25.32 -6.69
C VAL A 66 -42.75 -24.92 -6.72
N VAL A 67 -41.83 -25.88 -6.49
CA VAL A 67 -40.38 -25.63 -6.55
C VAL A 67 -39.95 -25.14 -7.95
N PHE A 68 -40.51 -25.72 -9.01
CA PHE A 68 -40.26 -25.30 -10.38
C PHE A 68 -40.71 -23.86 -10.63
N LEU A 69 -41.93 -23.49 -10.22
CA LEU A 69 -42.46 -22.14 -10.38
C LEU A 69 -41.65 -21.10 -9.60
N VAL A 70 -41.26 -21.40 -8.36
CA VAL A 70 -40.42 -20.51 -7.54
C VAL A 70 -39.04 -20.35 -8.15
N SER A 71 -38.44 -21.44 -8.65
CA SER A 71 -37.13 -21.41 -9.33
C SER A 71 -37.18 -20.59 -10.61
N LEU A 72 -38.24 -20.75 -11.42
CA LEU A 72 -38.45 -19.98 -12.64
C LEU A 72 -38.62 -18.48 -12.32
N ALA A 73 -39.42 -18.14 -11.31
CA ALA A 73 -39.62 -16.76 -10.87
C ALA A 73 -38.31 -16.12 -10.40
N PHE A 74 -37.48 -16.85 -9.65
CA PHE A 74 -36.17 -16.38 -9.21
C PHE A 74 -35.21 -16.15 -10.38
N CYS A 75 -35.15 -17.09 -11.33
CA CYS A 75 -34.36 -16.97 -12.56
C CYS A 75 -34.80 -15.76 -13.41
N LEU A 76 -36.10 -15.56 -13.59
CA LEU A 76 -36.66 -14.42 -14.30
C LEU A 76 -36.35 -13.10 -13.60
N LYS A 77 -36.53 -13.02 -12.27
CA LYS A 77 -36.20 -11.83 -11.47
C LYS A 77 -34.72 -11.45 -11.62
N ARG A 78 -33.82 -12.42 -11.56
CA ARG A 78 -32.38 -12.21 -11.75
C ARG A 78 -32.07 -11.73 -13.18
N ARG A 79 -32.64 -12.37 -14.20
CA ARG A 79 -32.44 -11.98 -15.61
C ARG A 79 -32.95 -10.56 -15.88
N LEU A 80 -34.13 -10.22 -15.37
CA LEU A 80 -34.72 -8.88 -15.49
C LEU A 80 -33.90 -7.83 -14.73
N ALA A 81 -33.42 -8.14 -13.52
CA ALA A 81 -32.58 -7.23 -12.75
C ALA A 81 -31.25 -6.92 -13.45
N VAL A 82 -30.61 -7.93 -14.03
CA VAL A 82 -29.38 -7.76 -14.82
C VAL A 82 -29.67 -6.95 -16.08
N HIS A 83 -30.76 -7.26 -16.80
CA HIS A 83 -31.13 -6.52 -18.00
C HIS A 83 -31.41 -5.04 -17.70
N ARG A 84 -32.14 -4.75 -16.61
CA ARG A 84 -32.40 -3.38 -16.14
C ARG A 84 -31.12 -2.66 -15.73
N ARG A 85 -30.18 -3.34 -15.06
CA ARG A 85 -28.86 -2.77 -14.74
C ARG A 85 -28.04 -2.44 -15.99
N LEU A 86 -28.07 -3.32 -17.00
CA LEU A 86 -27.40 -3.07 -18.28
C LEU A 86 -28.07 -1.96 -19.11
N GLN A 87 -29.39 -1.79 -18.99
CA GLN A 87 -30.11 -0.68 -19.61
C GLN A 87 -29.85 0.66 -18.91
N ARG A 88 -29.59 0.65 -17.59
CA ARG A 88 -29.26 1.85 -16.82
C ARG A 88 -27.84 2.37 -17.09
N ILE A 89 -26.91 1.52 -17.56
CA ILE A 89 -25.65 2.00 -18.14
C ILE A 89 -26.03 2.77 -19.40
N SER A 90 -25.91 4.09 -19.36
CA SER A 90 -26.30 4.98 -20.45
C SER A 90 -25.58 4.56 -21.74
N LYS A 91 -26.30 3.84 -22.62
CA LYS A 91 -25.84 3.52 -23.98
C LYS A 91 -25.72 4.75 -24.88
N SER A 92 -25.99 5.94 -24.35
CA SER A 92 -25.83 7.23 -25.03
C SER A 92 -24.46 7.83 -24.75
N TYR A 93 -23.40 7.13 -25.14
CA TYR A 93 -22.22 7.86 -25.65
C TYR A 93 -22.39 7.86 -27.16
N ARG A 94 -23.33 8.67 -27.67
CA ARG A 94 -23.23 9.10 -29.06
C ARG A 94 -22.06 10.10 -29.05
N THR A 95 -20.92 9.68 -29.57
CA THR A 95 -19.83 10.61 -29.84
C THR A 95 -20.41 11.69 -30.74
N LEU A 96 -20.53 12.91 -30.20
CA LEU A 96 -21.04 14.06 -30.95
C LEU A 96 -20.23 14.15 -32.24
N ARG A 97 -20.87 13.89 -33.37
CA ARG A 97 -20.21 14.03 -34.66
C ARG A 97 -20.17 15.52 -34.98
N ARG A 98 -19.16 15.99 -35.73
CA ARG A 98 -19.05 17.40 -36.16
C ARG A 98 -20.31 17.90 -36.90
N SER A 99 -21.13 16.99 -37.44
CA SER A 99 -22.40 17.29 -38.11
C SER A 99 -23.61 17.41 -37.16
N ASP A 100 -23.50 17.00 -35.90
CA ASP A 100 -24.63 16.94 -34.96
C ASP A 100 -24.88 18.29 -34.25
N VAL A 101 -23.91 19.21 -34.29
CA VAL A 101 -23.97 20.54 -33.64
C VAL A 101 -23.27 21.61 -34.50
N PRO A 102 -23.59 22.90 -34.33
CA PRO A 102 -22.86 24.00 -34.97
C PRO A 102 -21.35 23.91 -34.67
N GLU A 103 -20.53 24.26 -35.66
CA GLU A 103 -19.08 24.06 -35.60
C GLU A 103 -18.42 24.75 -34.40
N SER A 104 -18.89 25.95 -34.03
CA SER A 104 -18.40 26.68 -32.84
C SER A 104 -18.63 25.91 -31.54
N VAL A 105 -19.80 25.27 -31.41
CA VAL A 105 -20.17 24.48 -30.23
C VAL A 105 -19.37 23.19 -30.19
N TYR A 106 -19.17 22.53 -31.34
CA TYR A 106 -18.32 21.34 -31.44
C TYR A 106 -16.90 21.60 -30.93
N TRP A 107 -16.27 22.68 -31.39
CA TRP A 107 -14.91 23.05 -30.98
C TRP A 107 -14.82 23.40 -29.50
N PHE A 108 -15.80 24.14 -28.97
CA PHE A 108 -15.84 24.46 -27.54
C PHE A 108 -15.94 23.19 -26.67
N ILE A 109 -16.85 22.27 -27.02
CA ILE A 109 -17.01 20.99 -26.30
C ILE A 109 -15.72 20.16 -26.38
N GLN A 110 -15.09 20.09 -27.57
CA GLN A 110 -13.85 19.34 -27.76
C GLN A 110 -12.72 19.93 -26.92
N GLN A 111 -12.60 21.26 -26.86
CA GLN A 111 -11.58 21.95 -26.08
C GLN A 111 -11.74 21.70 -24.58
N GLU A 112 -12.95 21.86 -24.03
CA GLU A 112 -13.22 21.60 -22.61
C GLU A 112 -13.07 20.11 -22.25
N TYR A 113 -13.46 19.21 -23.16
CA TYR A 113 -13.22 17.78 -22.98
C TYR A 113 -11.74 17.44 -22.94
N THR A 114 -10.94 17.95 -23.90
CA THR A 114 -9.49 17.74 -23.90
C THR A 114 -8.83 18.32 -22.66
N ARG A 115 -9.25 19.52 -22.23
CA ARG A 115 -8.77 20.15 -20.99
C ARG A 115 -9.10 19.28 -19.78
N ALA A 116 -10.33 18.79 -19.66
CA ALA A 116 -10.74 17.91 -18.57
C ALA A 116 -9.97 16.59 -18.57
N CYS A 117 -9.73 15.99 -19.74
CA CYS A 117 -8.91 14.78 -19.86
C CYS A 117 -7.46 15.04 -19.43
N LEU A 118 -6.87 16.17 -19.81
CA LEU A 118 -5.50 16.53 -19.45
C LEU A 118 -5.38 16.78 -17.95
N ILE A 119 -6.31 17.56 -17.36
CA ILE A 119 -6.35 17.77 -15.90
C ILE A 119 -6.51 16.43 -15.19
N THR A 120 -7.41 15.57 -15.67
CA THR A 120 -7.62 14.25 -15.06
C THR A 120 -6.36 13.41 -15.12
N TYR A 121 -5.67 13.39 -16.27
CA TYR A 121 -4.42 12.65 -16.46
C TYR A 121 -3.31 13.16 -15.53
N GLU A 122 -3.09 14.47 -15.47
CA GLU A 122 -2.10 15.10 -14.59
C GLU A 122 -2.45 14.95 -13.10
N SER A 123 -3.74 14.92 -12.77
CA SER A 123 -4.21 14.74 -11.39
C SER A 123 -4.14 13.28 -10.91
N GLN A 124 -3.80 12.33 -11.79
CA GLN A 124 -3.57 10.96 -11.34
C GLN A 124 -2.41 10.96 -10.36
N PRO A 125 -2.49 10.19 -9.27
CA PRO A 125 -1.38 10.05 -8.35
C PRO A 125 -0.21 9.38 -9.08
N ASN A 126 0.67 10.21 -9.66
CA ASN A 126 2.02 9.80 -9.97
C ASN A 126 2.70 9.45 -8.65
N HIS A 127 3.52 8.40 -8.68
CA HIS A 127 4.08 7.73 -7.51
C HIS A 127 4.39 8.72 -6.40
N GLY A 128 3.81 8.51 -5.21
CA GLY A 128 3.76 9.45 -4.08
C GLY A 128 5.13 9.78 -3.51
N PHE A 129 5.97 10.40 -4.33
CA PHE A 129 7.31 10.83 -4.05
C PHE A 129 7.24 12.28 -3.65
N GLN A 130 7.50 12.52 -2.37
CA GLN A 130 7.69 13.85 -1.85
C GLN A 130 9.18 14.08 -1.68
N ASP A 131 9.71 15.13 -2.30
CA ASP A 131 11.12 15.49 -2.16
C ASP A 131 11.49 15.62 -0.67
N GLY A 132 12.64 15.05 -0.28
CA GLY A 132 13.12 15.05 1.11
C GLY A 132 12.54 13.97 2.02
N TRP A 133 11.63 13.13 1.51
CA TRP A 133 11.16 11.93 2.20
C TRP A 133 11.75 10.68 1.57
N GLY A 134 11.94 9.64 2.38
CA GLY A 134 12.28 8.33 1.83
C GLY A 134 11.14 7.77 1.00
N LYS A 135 11.51 6.95 0.01
CA LYS A 135 10.54 6.35 -0.89
C LYS A 135 9.70 5.32 -0.12
N PRO A 136 8.38 5.23 -0.39
CA PRO A 136 7.59 4.11 0.10
C PRO A 136 8.27 2.82 -0.37
N ASP A 137 8.39 1.84 0.54
CA ASP A 137 9.14 0.58 0.36
C ASP A 137 10.68 0.65 0.42
N SER A 138 11.29 1.83 0.68
CA SER A 138 12.72 1.91 1.04
C SER A 138 12.94 1.80 2.55
N ALA A 139 14.18 1.59 2.97
CA ALA A 139 14.57 1.55 4.39
C ALA A 139 14.26 2.85 5.15
N TYR A 140 13.97 3.94 4.43
CA TYR A 140 13.74 5.28 4.97
C TYR A 140 12.33 5.81 4.70
N SER A 141 11.37 4.95 4.38
CA SER A 141 10.02 5.29 3.90
C SER A 141 9.20 6.28 4.75
N GLU A 142 9.52 6.42 6.03
CA GLU A 142 8.82 7.32 6.97
C GLU A 142 9.71 8.47 7.49
N ILE A 143 10.92 8.61 6.95
CA ILE A 143 11.91 9.56 7.45
C ILE A 143 11.94 10.79 6.55
N ARG A 144 11.75 11.95 7.17
CA ARG A 144 12.07 13.24 6.56
C ARG A 144 13.54 13.56 6.76
N PHE A 145 14.31 13.49 5.69
CA PHE A 145 15.77 13.56 5.73
C PHE A 145 16.31 14.83 6.41
N ARG A 146 15.77 15.99 6.04
CA ARG A 146 16.20 17.28 6.62
C ARG A 146 15.99 17.36 8.13
N THR A 147 14.80 16.97 8.60
CA THR A 147 14.49 17.02 10.04
C THR A 147 15.34 16.02 10.81
N SER A 148 15.40 14.77 10.34
CA SER A 148 16.18 13.73 10.97
C SER A 148 17.67 14.08 11.10
N LEU A 149 18.29 14.64 10.04
CA LEU A 149 19.68 15.12 10.12
C LEU A 149 19.85 16.23 11.17
N LEU A 150 18.96 17.22 11.19
CA LEU A 150 19.07 18.34 12.12
C LEU A 150 18.86 17.91 13.59
N ASP A 151 18.02 16.92 13.83
CA ASP A 151 17.80 16.38 15.18
C ASP A 151 19.07 15.73 15.75
N THR A 152 19.87 15.07 14.90
CA THR A 152 21.13 14.47 15.35
C THR A 152 22.13 15.47 15.94
N VAL A 153 22.04 16.76 15.59
CA VAL A 153 22.95 17.80 16.10
C VAL A 153 22.81 17.93 17.61
N ARG A 154 21.58 17.91 18.11
CA ARG A 154 21.30 18.00 19.55
C ARG A 154 21.80 16.77 20.28
N GLU A 155 21.61 15.59 19.71
CA GLU A 155 22.05 14.34 20.31
C GLU A 155 23.58 14.30 20.46
N ILE A 156 24.32 14.63 19.39
CA ILE A 156 25.79 14.69 19.44
C ILE A 156 26.26 15.76 20.43
N ASP A 157 25.59 16.92 20.49
CA ASP A 157 25.92 17.99 21.44
C ASP A 157 25.76 17.54 22.89
N THR A 158 24.69 16.80 23.22
CA THR A 158 24.49 16.26 24.58
C THR A 158 25.56 15.24 24.97
N LEU A 159 25.98 14.38 24.05
CA LEU A 159 27.06 13.43 24.27
C LEU A 159 28.41 14.16 24.44
N ALA A 160 28.69 15.17 23.62
CA ALA A 160 29.90 15.96 23.71
C ALA A 160 30.02 16.70 25.06
N HIS A 161 28.93 17.25 25.59
CA HIS A 161 28.91 17.88 26.92
C HIS A 161 29.11 16.88 28.06
N THR A 162 28.72 15.61 27.86
CA THR A 162 28.94 14.55 28.86
C THR A 162 30.43 14.24 29.00
N ILE A 163 31.17 14.21 27.88
CA ILE A 163 32.60 13.88 27.85
C ILE A 163 33.45 15.11 28.18
N ILE A 164 33.05 16.28 27.67
CA ILE A 164 33.73 17.55 27.87
C ILE A 164 32.75 18.53 28.54
N PRO A 165 32.69 18.59 29.87
CA PRO A 165 31.75 19.46 30.59
C PRO A 165 31.90 20.96 30.27
N ARG A 166 33.09 21.36 29.77
CA ARG A 166 33.38 22.74 29.33
C ARG A 166 33.14 22.96 27.83
N HIS A 167 32.45 22.05 27.15
CA HIS A 167 32.10 22.23 25.74
C HIS A 167 31.27 23.51 25.56
N PRO A 168 31.50 24.30 24.50
CA PRO A 168 30.67 25.47 24.23
C PRO A 168 29.22 25.07 23.98
N THR A 169 28.29 25.93 24.38
CA THR A 169 26.85 25.76 24.10
C THR A 169 26.55 25.86 22.61
N LEU A 170 25.67 24.99 22.10
CA LEU A 170 25.27 24.97 20.69
C LEU A 170 24.67 26.31 20.22
N ARG A 171 25.25 26.87 19.15
CA ARG A 171 24.72 28.07 18.48
C ARG A 171 23.98 27.67 17.19
N PRO A 172 22.78 28.21 16.91
CA PRO A 172 21.97 27.81 15.75
C PRO A 172 22.67 27.93 14.39
N GLN A 173 23.51 28.96 14.23
CA GLN A 173 24.19 29.29 12.97
C GLN A 173 25.67 28.86 12.95
N ALA A 174 26.18 28.26 14.02
CA ALA A 174 27.56 27.77 14.00
C ALA A 174 27.69 26.57 13.07
N ARG A 175 28.81 26.51 12.33
CA ARG A 175 29.21 25.29 11.60
C ARG A 175 29.55 24.18 12.58
N MET A 176 29.20 22.96 12.23
CA MET A 176 29.43 21.78 13.06
C MET A 176 30.93 21.53 13.23
N LEU A 177 31.72 21.73 12.17
CA LEU A 177 33.18 21.64 12.25
C LEU A 177 33.79 22.56 13.33
N HIS A 178 33.27 23.78 13.47
CA HIS A 178 33.80 24.75 14.43
C HIS A 178 33.28 24.49 15.85
N HIS A 179 32.00 24.12 15.96
CA HIS A 179 31.37 23.79 17.24
C HIS A 179 32.02 22.58 17.90
N PHE A 180 32.22 21.53 17.12
CA PHE A 180 32.78 20.24 17.56
C PHE A 180 34.29 20.11 17.37
N ARG A 181 35.03 21.22 17.22
CA ARG A 181 36.49 21.17 17.04
C ARG A 181 37.23 20.48 18.20
N PHE A 182 36.64 20.47 19.39
CA PHE A 182 37.24 19.89 20.59
C PHE A 182 37.17 18.36 20.61
N ILE A 183 36.19 17.77 19.90
CA ILE A 183 36.09 16.32 19.74
C ILE A 183 36.85 15.83 18.50
N LEU A 184 37.27 16.74 17.60
CA LEU A 184 38.00 16.40 16.38
C LEU A 184 39.23 15.51 16.61
N PRO A 185 40.06 15.69 17.66
CA PRO A 185 41.19 14.81 17.93
C PRO A 185 40.82 13.37 18.27
N LEU A 186 39.59 13.12 18.71
CA LEU A 186 39.08 11.79 19.05
C LEU A 186 38.61 11.00 17.81
N LEU A 187 38.40 11.69 16.69
CA LEU A 187 37.84 11.09 15.48
C LEU A 187 38.93 10.52 14.58
N THR A 188 38.70 9.30 14.09
CA THR A 188 39.57 8.67 13.10
C THR A 188 39.51 9.44 11.77
N ARG A 189 40.63 9.41 11.03
CA ARG A 189 40.73 9.97 9.69
C ARG A 189 40.66 8.85 8.68
N ASP A 190 39.97 9.13 7.58
CA ASP A 190 39.91 8.23 6.43
C ASP A 190 41.17 8.38 5.55
N GLU A 191 41.25 7.59 4.47
CA GLU A 191 42.36 7.62 3.49
C GLU A 191 42.59 9.03 2.91
N ASP A 192 41.52 9.81 2.76
CA ASP A 192 41.57 11.20 2.25
C ASP A 192 41.96 12.23 3.32
N GLY A 193 42.27 11.78 4.55
CA GLY A 193 42.57 12.65 5.69
C GLY A 193 41.36 13.39 6.27
N LEU A 194 40.15 13.10 5.77
CA LEU A 194 38.89 13.65 6.27
C LEU A 194 38.41 12.86 7.49
N THR A 195 37.75 13.56 8.42
CA THR A 195 37.09 12.93 9.57
C THR A 195 35.59 12.83 9.33
N PRO A 196 34.87 11.93 10.03
CA PRO A 196 33.41 11.88 10.03
C PRO A 196 32.74 13.24 10.24
N LEU A 197 33.37 14.14 11.01
CA LEU A 197 32.86 15.49 11.25
C LEU A 197 32.79 16.36 9.98
N HIS A 198 33.65 16.12 8.98
CA HIS A 198 33.62 16.84 7.71
C HIS A 198 32.41 16.45 6.87
N TYR A 199 32.14 15.14 6.76
CA TYR A 199 30.94 14.62 6.09
C TYR A 199 29.66 15.04 6.81
N TYR A 200 29.70 15.05 8.14
CA TYR A 200 28.58 15.52 8.94
C TYR A 200 28.33 17.02 8.77
N ASP A 201 29.37 17.87 8.80
CA ASP A 201 29.21 19.31 8.59
C ASP A 201 28.64 19.61 7.20
N SER A 202 29.13 18.96 6.15
CA SER A 202 28.62 19.17 4.80
C SER A 202 27.13 18.80 4.70
N ALA A 203 26.72 17.64 5.23
CA ALA A 203 25.32 17.22 5.26
C ALA A 203 24.42 18.21 6.04
N ILE A 204 24.88 18.72 7.19
CA ILE A 204 24.13 19.70 7.98
C ILE A 204 24.04 21.06 7.28
N GLN A 205 25.11 21.51 6.62
CA GLN A 205 25.08 22.76 5.83
C GLN A 205 24.09 22.65 4.67
N LEU A 206 24.07 21.50 3.98
CA LEU A 206 23.08 21.22 2.93
C LEU A 206 21.66 21.27 3.50
N ALA A 207 21.42 20.59 4.64
CA ALA A 207 20.12 20.57 5.28
C ALA A 207 19.63 21.96 5.73
N ARG A 208 20.54 22.85 6.19
CA ARG A 208 20.21 24.18 6.70
C ARG A 208 20.03 25.26 5.64
N HIS A 209 20.86 25.26 4.60
CA HIS A 209 21.00 26.43 3.72
C HIS A 209 20.52 26.21 2.30
N VAL A 210 20.43 24.95 1.85
CA VAL A 210 20.02 24.68 0.47
C VAL A 210 18.50 24.73 0.35
N SER A 211 18.01 25.34 -0.74
CA SER A 211 16.58 25.48 -1.02
C SER A 211 15.91 24.15 -1.36
N ARG A 212 16.59 23.29 -2.13
CA ARG A 212 16.12 21.92 -2.41
C ARG A 212 16.19 21.03 -1.17
N GLU A 213 15.30 20.04 -1.08
CA GLU A 213 15.37 19.02 -0.03
C GLU A 213 16.56 18.06 -0.27
N PRO A 214 17.17 17.50 0.81
CA PRO A 214 18.27 16.55 0.68
C PRO A 214 17.85 15.28 -0.07
N THR A 215 18.77 14.72 -0.84
CA THR A 215 18.56 13.42 -1.48
C THR A 215 18.85 12.26 -0.51
N GLU A 216 18.35 11.07 -0.83
CA GLU A 216 18.58 9.86 -0.03
C GLU A 216 20.09 9.55 0.13
N GLY A 217 20.89 9.72 -0.92
CA GLY A 217 22.34 9.53 -0.84
C GLY A 217 23.04 10.55 0.07
N GLU A 218 22.69 11.83 -0.03
CA GLU A 218 23.22 12.87 0.86
C GLU A 218 22.80 12.63 2.32
N TYR A 219 21.58 12.14 2.53
CA TYR A 219 21.08 11.75 3.84
C TYR A 219 21.88 10.58 4.43
N VAL A 220 22.12 9.52 3.65
CA VAL A 220 22.87 8.34 4.09
C VAL A 220 24.28 8.72 4.55
N VAL A 221 25.00 9.53 3.75
CA VAL A 221 26.35 9.99 4.13
C VAL A 221 26.33 10.79 5.44
N GLY A 222 25.34 11.69 5.60
CA GLY A 222 25.19 12.50 6.81
C GLY A 222 24.84 11.67 8.05
N ILE A 223 23.93 10.71 7.93
CA ILE A 223 23.48 9.90 9.07
C ILE A 223 24.53 8.88 9.50
N GLU A 224 25.26 8.28 8.56
CA GLU A 224 26.37 7.36 8.85
C GLU A 224 27.50 8.09 9.58
N ALA A 225 27.84 9.30 9.14
CA ALA A 225 28.81 10.15 9.82
C ALA A 225 28.36 10.49 11.24
N ALA A 226 27.08 10.84 11.43
CA ALA A 226 26.50 11.12 12.74
C ALA A 226 26.56 9.89 13.67
N ILE A 227 26.19 8.71 13.18
CA ILE A 227 26.24 7.45 13.92
C ILE A 227 27.68 7.14 14.33
N THR A 228 28.63 7.32 13.42
CA THR A 228 30.06 7.08 13.70
C THR A 228 30.57 8.01 14.80
N ILE A 229 30.24 9.30 14.75
CA ILE A 229 30.61 10.27 15.80
C ILE A 229 30.01 9.85 17.14
N LYS A 230 28.71 9.52 17.19
CA LYS A 230 28.04 9.08 18.44
C LYS A 230 28.71 7.85 19.02
N ARG A 231 29.02 6.85 18.18
CA ARG A 231 29.70 5.62 18.60
C ARG A 231 31.05 5.92 19.26
N ILE A 232 31.88 6.74 18.62
CA ILE A 232 33.19 7.12 19.17
C ILE A 232 33.04 7.84 20.51
N LEU A 233 32.08 8.77 20.62
CA LEU A 233 31.82 9.49 21.86
C LEU A 233 31.32 8.53 22.97
N ASP A 234 30.44 7.59 22.66
CA ASP A 234 29.96 6.60 23.62
C ASP A 234 31.08 5.64 24.07
N GLU A 235 31.96 5.22 23.16
CA GLU A 235 33.17 4.45 23.48
C GLU A 235 34.08 5.23 24.45
N CYS A 236 34.39 6.50 24.16
CA CYS A 236 35.15 7.35 25.08
C CYS A 236 34.47 7.50 26.44
N ARG A 237 33.14 7.61 26.48
CA ARG A 237 32.38 7.70 27.73
C ARG A 237 32.51 6.42 28.55
N GLN A 238 32.45 5.25 27.92
CA GLN A 238 32.61 3.96 28.59
C GLN A 238 34.02 3.81 29.16
N GLU A 239 35.05 4.14 28.39
CA GLU A 239 36.45 4.12 28.85
C GLU A 239 36.68 5.03 30.06
N MET A 240 36.08 6.22 30.09
CA MET A 240 36.14 7.12 31.25
C MET A 240 35.50 6.51 32.51
N MET A 241 34.37 5.83 32.37
CA MET A 241 33.66 5.19 33.48
C MET A 241 34.45 3.99 34.03
N GLU A 242 35.04 3.18 33.14
CA GLU A 242 35.87 2.04 33.52
C GLU A 242 37.17 2.50 34.20
N GLY A 243 37.86 3.51 33.64
CA GLY A 243 39.07 4.07 34.23
C GLY A 243 38.85 4.64 35.64
N SER A 244 37.74 5.35 35.86
CA SER A 244 37.38 5.86 37.19
C SER A 244 37.13 4.75 38.22
N SER A 245 36.61 3.60 37.80
CA SER A 245 36.35 2.47 38.70
C SER A 245 37.63 1.75 39.17
N PHE A 246 38.65 1.67 38.30
CA PHE A 246 39.94 1.08 38.63
C PHE A 246 40.75 1.95 39.61
N GLU A 247 40.72 3.29 39.45
CA GLU A 247 41.39 4.20 40.39
C GLU A 247 40.78 4.12 41.81
N LEU A 248 39.45 4.06 41.91
CA LEU A 248 38.75 3.87 43.20
C LEU A 248 39.11 2.54 43.87
N ALA A 249 39.13 1.43 43.12
CA ALA A 249 39.51 0.12 43.66
C ALA A 249 40.95 0.11 44.19
N SER A 250 41.90 0.66 43.42
CA SER A 250 43.32 0.74 43.80
C SER A 250 43.56 1.61 45.04
N SER A 251 42.85 2.73 45.17
CA SER A 251 42.95 3.63 46.32
C SER A 251 42.37 3.08 47.62
N SER A 252 41.44 2.12 47.56
CA SER A 252 40.89 1.45 48.76
C SER A 252 41.74 0.27 49.26
N SER A 253 42.67 -0.21 48.42
CA SER A 253 43.58 -1.32 48.72
C SER A 253 44.95 -0.90 49.26
N MET A 254 45.17 0.40 49.44
CA MET A 254 46.31 0.99 50.17
C MET A 254 45.87 1.51 51.53
#